data_AF-A0A813DDX6-F1
#
_entry.id   AF-A0A813DDX6-F1
#
_cell.length_a   1.000
_cell.length_b   1.000
_cell.length_c   1.000
_cell.angle_alpha   90.00
_cell.angle_beta   90.00
_cell.angle_gamma   90.00
#
_symmetry.space_group_name_H-M   'P 1'
#
loop_
_entity.id
_entity.type
_entity.pdbx_description
1 polymer ?
#
loop_
_entity_poly.entity_id
_entity_poly.type
_entity_poly.pdbx_seq_one_letter_code
_entity_poly.pdbx_strand_id
1 'polypeptide(L)'
;MINTAHAKRVKALMAGFDLSVARLSLVEVAEDCVPLTLLINPPHDSPVMMQQEIFGPLLPIIRVSSAEEAAAFVQGRPTPLVACCYSPTPHVWSVFRNEPSSGSLAVNCGQQRMQSNLKVGFGGVGESGYGYSIWGKAAFDDYSHKKAIFKGKNFAGCEWGACPPPPKGAGKGK
;
A
#
# COMPACT_ATOMS: atom_id res chain seq x y z
N MET A 1 15.06 -12.43 14.56
CA MET A 1 14.25 -12.98 13.44
C MET A 1 13.24 -13.96 14.02
N ILE A 2 12.08 -14.18 13.39
CA ILE A 2 11.04 -15.05 13.97
C ILE A 2 11.44 -16.54 14.04
N ASN A 3 12.20 -17.03 13.07
CA ASN A 3 12.77 -18.38 13.06
C ASN A 3 14.07 -18.42 12.23
N THR A 4 14.78 -19.55 12.29
CA THR A 4 16.06 -19.75 11.59
C THR A 4 15.92 -19.76 10.07
N ALA A 5 14.81 -20.31 9.53
CA ALA A 5 14.53 -20.30 8.10
C ALA A 5 14.39 -18.86 7.55
N HIS A 6 13.70 -18.01 8.31
CA HIS A 6 13.51 -16.61 7.96
C HIS A 6 14.81 -15.82 8.05
N ALA A 7 15.63 -16.09 9.07
CA ALA A 7 16.98 -15.51 9.16
C ALA A 7 17.83 -15.89 7.94
N LYS A 8 17.84 -17.17 7.54
CA LYS A 8 18.56 -17.64 6.34
C LYS A 8 18.04 -16.97 5.06
N ARG A 9 16.72 -16.84 4.90
CA ARG A 9 16.11 -16.14 3.75
C ARG A 9 16.58 -14.68 3.67
N VAL A 10 16.49 -13.92 4.77
CA VAL A 10 16.89 -12.51 4.77
C VAL A 10 18.38 -12.34 4.52
N LYS A 11 19.24 -13.21 5.08
CA LYS A 11 20.67 -13.21 4.76
C LYS A 11 20.94 -13.48 3.28
N ALA A 12 20.16 -14.35 2.65
CA ALA A 12 20.30 -14.64 1.21
C ALA A 12 19.96 -13.42 0.33
N LEU A 13 19.09 -12.51 0.77
CA LEU A 13 18.79 -11.27 0.04
C LEU A 13 20.00 -10.33 -0.05
N MET A 14 20.96 -10.46 0.86
CA MET A 14 22.19 -9.66 0.89
C MET A 14 23.27 -10.20 -0.05
N ALA A 15 23.03 -11.33 -0.73
CA ALA A 15 24.01 -11.94 -1.61
C ALA A 15 24.37 -11.02 -2.79
N GLY A 16 25.66 -10.96 -3.14
CA GLY A 16 26.15 -10.14 -4.25
C GLY A 16 26.40 -8.67 -3.91
N PHE A 17 26.21 -8.25 -2.65
CA PHE A 17 26.55 -6.90 -2.20
C PHE A 17 27.86 -6.85 -1.44
N ASP A 18 28.65 -5.83 -1.76
CA ASP A 18 29.74 -5.42 -0.89
C ASP A 18 29.16 -4.74 0.36
N LEU A 19 29.10 -5.49 1.45
CA LEU A 19 28.57 -5.05 2.74
C LEU A 19 29.50 -4.07 3.47
N SER A 20 30.68 -3.79 2.94
CA SER A 20 31.63 -2.83 3.52
C SER A 20 31.14 -1.38 3.46
N VAL A 21 30.24 -1.05 2.52
CA VAL A 21 29.84 0.34 2.24
C VAL A 21 28.60 0.80 3.03
N ALA A 22 27.80 -0.11 3.60
CA ALA A 22 26.47 0.25 4.08
C ALA A 22 25.94 -0.53 5.32
N ARG A 23 26.80 -1.26 6.04
CA ARG A 23 26.39 -1.96 7.27
C ARG A 23 26.48 -1.03 8.49
N LEU A 24 25.33 -0.65 9.04
CA LEU A 24 25.24 0.04 10.32
C LEU A 24 25.02 -0.99 11.45
N SER A 25 26.01 -1.85 11.71
CA SER A 25 25.94 -2.74 12.88
C SER A 25 26.46 -2.01 14.11
N LEU A 26 25.54 -1.52 14.95
CA LEU A 26 25.86 -0.85 16.22
C LEU A 26 26.26 -1.82 17.34
N VAL A 27 26.10 -3.14 17.14
CA VAL A 27 26.35 -4.17 18.16
C VAL A 27 26.76 -5.49 17.48
N GLU A 28 27.59 -6.30 18.14
CA GLU A 28 27.76 -7.72 17.79
C GLU A 28 26.43 -8.44 17.90
N VAL A 29 26.06 -9.17 16.85
CA VAL A 29 24.76 -9.82 16.76
C VAL A 29 24.99 -11.33 16.70
N ALA A 30 24.22 -12.07 17.49
CA ALA A 30 24.23 -13.53 17.48
C ALA A 30 24.04 -14.10 16.06
N GLU A 31 24.52 -15.32 15.81
CA GLU A 31 24.47 -15.95 14.48
C GLU A 31 23.05 -16.00 13.88
N ASP A 32 22.00 -16.05 14.69
CA ASP A 32 20.61 -16.17 14.23
C ASP A 32 19.97 -14.82 13.87
N CYS A 33 20.71 -13.74 14.05
CA CYS A 33 20.23 -12.39 13.87
C CYS A 33 20.84 -11.74 12.63
N VAL A 34 20.09 -10.79 12.08
CA VAL A 34 20.53 -9.94 10.98
C VAL A 34 20.55 -8.51 11.54
N PRO A 35 21.71 -7.82 11.55
CA PRO A 35 21.75 -6.41 11.97
C PRO A 35 20.95 -5.54 11.00
N LEU A 36 20.57 -4.35 11.47
CA LEU A 36 20.10 -3.30 10.57
C LEU A 36 21.15 -3.04 9.50
N THR A 37 20.78 -3.28 8.26
CA THR A 37 21.69 -3.14 7.12
C THR A 37 21.05 -2.19 6.12
N LEU A 38 21.75 -1.10 5.83
CA LEU A 38 21.37 -0.20 4.75
C LEU A 38 21.97 -0.76 3.46
N LEU A 39 21.26 -0.65 2.35
CA LEU A 39 21.76 -1.06 1.03
C LEU A 39 21.58 0.14 0.10
N ILE A 40 22.66 0.83 -0.21
CA ILE A 40 22.60 2.09 -0.97
C ILE A 40 22.77 1.79 -2.45
N ASN A 41 21.78 2.18 -3.25
CA ASN A 41 21.69 1.93 -4.70
C ASN A 41 21.96 0.48 -5.11
N PRO A 42 21.18 -0.48 -4.59
CA PRO A 42 21.28 -1.86 -5.05
C PRO A 42 20.95 -1.99 -6.55
N PRO A 43 21.67 -2.82 -7.33
CA PRO A 43 21.29 -3.11 -8.71
C PRO A 43 19.85 -3.64 -8.79
N HIS A 44 19.13 -3.26 -9.85
CA HIS A 44 17.70 -3.58 -10.01
C HIS A 44 17.42 -5.09 -10.13
N ASP A 45 18.40 -5.87 -10.60
CA ASP A 45 18.36 -7.32 -10.75
C ASP A 45 18.81 -8.07 -9.50
N SER A 46 19.27 -7.36 -8.46
CA SER A 46 19.74 -7.98 -7.22
C SER A 46 18.60 -8.64 -6.42
N PRO A 47 18.87 -9.71 -5.64
CA PRO A 47 17.84 -10.44 -4.90
C PRO A 47 16.97 -9.56 -3.98
N VAL A 48 17.56 -8.54 -3.34
CA VAL A 48 16.84 -7.60 -2.47
C VAL A 48 15.89 -6.67 -3.23
N MET A 49 16.13 -6.47 -4.53
CA MET A 49 15.34 -5.64 -5.42
C MET A 49 14.27 -6.41 -6.21
N MET A 50 14.34 -7.75 -6.18
CA MET A 50 13.33 -8.62 -6.77
C MET A 50 12.01 -8.53 -5.98
N GLN A 51 10.92 -8.97 -6.60
CA GLN A 51 9.51 -8.80 -6.20
C GLN A 51 9.10 -9.48 -4.86
N GLN A 52 10.03 -9.78 -3.96
CA GLN A 52 9.75 -10.38 -2.66
C GLN A 52 9.84 -9.35 -1.55
N GLU A 53 8.90 -9.44 -0.60
CA GLU A 53 8.94 -8.59 0.59
C GLU A 53 10.10 -8.98 1.52
N ILE A 54 10.79 -7.96 2.03
CA ILE A 54 12.00 -8.13 2.83
C ILE A 54 11.67 -8.73 4.20
N PHE A 55 10.62 -8.24 4.89
CA PHE A 55 10.22 -8.68 6.24
C PHE A 55 11.40 -8.83 7.24
N GLY A 56 12.39 -7.98 7.13
CA GLY A 56 13.62 -8.07 7.90
C GLY A 56 14.31 -6.72 8.00
N PRO A 57 15.39 -6.63 8.80
CA PRO A 57 16.08 -5.38 9.07
C PRO A 57 17.03 -4.98 7.93
N LEU A 58 16.60 -5.12 6.68
CA LEU A 58 17.30 -4.61 5.50
C LEU A 58 16.53 -3.41 4.95
N LEU A 59 17.23 -2.31 4.70
CA LEU A 59 16.65 -1.09 4.15
C LEU A 59 17.37 -0.67 2.87
N PRO A 60 16.84 -1.08 1.70
CA PRO A 60 17.27 -0.55 0.41
C PRO A 60 16.97 0.93 0.29
N ILE A 61 17.97 1.71 -0.11
CA ILE A 61 17.85 3.13 -0.42
C ILE A 61 18.17 3.28 -1.90
N ILE A 62 17.17 3.69 -2.68
CA ILE A 62 17.28 3.86 -4.12
C ILE A 62 17.25 5.36 -4.39
N ARG A 63 18.29 5.87 -5.05
CA ARG A 63 18.32 7.24 -5.53
C ARG A 63 17.50 7.35 -6.82
N VAL A 64 16.67 8.37 -6.86
CA VAL A 64 15.83 8.75 -8.00
C VAL A 64 15.99 10.25 -8.22
N SER A 65 15.78 10.69 -9.46
CA SER A 65 16.01 12.07 -9.88
C SER A 65 14.83 12.99 -9.60
N SER A 66 13.61 12.44 -9.52
CA SER A 66 12.39 13.20 -9.26
C SER A 66 11.32 12.41 -8.52
N ALA A 67 10.24 13.09 -8.10
CA ALA A 67 9.09 12.45 -7.46
C ALA A 67 8.30 11.57 -8.45
N GLU A 68 8.22 11.99 -9.71
CA GLU A 68 7.56 11.27 -10.80
C GLU A 68 8.31 9.98 -11.14
N GLU A 69 9.65 10.03 -11.16
CA GLU A 69 10.47 8.82 -11.32
C GLU A 69 10.24 7.84 -10.16
N ALA A 70 10.16 8.35 -8.93
CA ALA A 70 9.84 7.55 -7.76
C ALA A 70 8.45 6.91 -7.84
N ALA A 71 7.44 7.68 -8.27
CA ALA A 71 6.07 7.21 -8.42
C ALA A 71 5.96 6.14 -9.51
N ALA A 72 6.56 6.37 -10.68
CA ALA A 72 6.62 5.39 -11.77
C ALA A 72 7.33 4.10 -11.33
N PHE A 73 8.42 4.24 -10.55
CA PHE A 73 9.13 3.10 -9.99
C PHE A 73 8.26 2.24 -9.06
N VAL A 74 7.43 2.87 -8.23
CA VAL A 74 6.48 2.16 -7.36
C VAL A 74 5.32 1.57 -8.17
N GLN A 75 4.82 2.28 -9.17
CA GLN A 75 3.69 1.84 -10.00
C GLN A 75 3.99 0.59 -10.84
N GLY A 76 5.25 0.40 -11.26
CA GLY A 76 5.69 -0.80 -11.98
C GLY A 76 5.79 -2.08 -11.12
N ARG A 77 5.29 -2.07 -9.88
CA ARG A 77 5.42 -3.14 -8.89
C ARG A 77 4.04 -3.47 -8.28
N PRO A 78 3.90 -4.64 -7.63
CA PRO A 78 2.70 -4.99 -6.88
C PRO A 78 2.28 -3.86 -5.93
N THR A 79 0.97 -3.61 -5.87
CA THR A 79 0.44 -2.49 -5.09
C THR A 79 0.80 -2.63 -3.61
N PRO A 80 1.45 -1.63 -3.00
CA PRO A 80 1.85 -1.70 -1.60
C PRO A 80 0.66 -1.46 -0.66
N LEU A 81 0.71 -2.10 0.51
CA LEU A 81 -0.27 -1.86 1.57
C LEU A 81 -0.20 -0.41 2.08
N VAL A 82 1.01 0.11 2.27
CA VAL A 82 1.25 1.48 2.73
C VAL A 82 2.37 2.12 1.92
N ALA A 83 2.10 3.30 1.37
CA ALA A 83 3.11 4.21 0.88
C ALA A 83 3.38 5.30 1.93
N CYS A 84 4.65 5.57 2.22
CA CYS A 84 5.04 6.68 3.11
C CYS A 84 5.79 7.74 2.31
N CYS A 85 5.30 8.97 2.33
CA CYS A 85 5.92 10.11 1.66
C CYS A 85 6.37 11.14 2.70
N TYR A 86 7.67 11.44 2.71
CA TYR A 86 8.27 12.45 3.57
C TYR A 86 8.78 13.60 2.71
N SER A 87 8.06 14.71 2.71
CA SER A 87 8.45 15.90 1.97
C SER A 87 7.70 17.13 2.50
N PRO A 88 8.37 18.30 2.61
CA PRO A 88 7.69 19.57 2.88
C PRO A 88 7.01 20.14 1.62
N THR A 89 7.36 19.65 0.43
CA THR A 89 6.96 20.23 -0.86
C THR A 89 5.59 19.75 -1.31
N PRO A 90 4.63 20.65 -1.62
CA PRO A 90 3.29 20.19 -1.89
C PRO A 90 3.08 19.31 -3.13
N HIS A 91 3.86 19.61 -4.16
CA HIS A 91 3.87 18.85 -5.40
C HIS A 91 4.18 17.37 -5.17
N VAL A 92 5.12 17.05 -4.28
CA VAL A 92 5.58 15.68 -4.03
C VAL A 92 4.46 14.82 -3.44
N TRP A 93 3.67 15.33 -2.48
CA TRP A 93 2.55 14.54 -1.95
C TRP A 93 1.42 14.39 -2.96
N SER A 94 1.21 15.37 -3.86
CA SER A 94 0.23 15.27 -4.93
C SER A 94 0.57 14.15 -5.92
N VAL A 95 1.84 14.04 -6.32
CA VAL A 95 2.34 12.96 -7.20
C VAL A 95 2.04 11.58 -6.58
N PHE A 96 2.46 11.34 -5.34
CA PHE A 96 2.23 10.05 -4.67
C PHE A 96 0.76 9.77 -4.34
N ARG A 97 -0.08 10.80 -4.25
CA ARG A 97 -1.52 10.64 -4.05
C ARG A 97 -2.24 10.21 -5.34
N ASN A 98 -1.78 10.67 -6.50
CA ASN A 98 -2.52 10.55 -7.75
C ASN A 98 -1.99 9.44 -8.67
N GLU A 99 -0.71 9.09 -8.57
CA GLU A 99 -0.06 8.19 -9.53
C GLU A 99 -0.01 6.73 -9.06
N PRO A 100 0.75 6.36 -8.00
CA PRO A 100 0.82 4.98 -7.57
C PRO A 100 -0.44 4.61 -6.77
N SER A 101 -1.04 3.47 -7.11
CA SER A 101 -2.08 2.88 -6.26
C SER A 101 -1.44 2.30 -4.99
N SER A 102 -2.03 2.56 -3.84
CA SER A 102 -1.63 1.99 -2.56
C SER A 102 -2.85 1.83 -1.65
N GLY A 103 -2.79 0.89 -0.71
CA GLY A 103 -3.87 0.71 0.27
C GLY A 103 -4.04 1.94 1.16
N SER A 104 -2.93 2.58 1.53
CA SER A 104 -2.92 3.82 2.31
C SER A 104 -1.69 4.67 2.03
N LEU A 105 -1.84 5.99 2.09
CA LEU A 105 -0.75 6.95 1.96
C LEU A 105 -0.55 7.72 3.27
N ALA A 106 0.62 7.56 3.87
CA ALA A 106 1.06 8.32 5.03
C ALA A 106 1.99 9.46 4.60
N VAL A 107 1.60 10.72 4.87
CA VAL A 107 2.40 11.91 4.53
C VAL A 107 3.00 12.50 5.80
N ASN A 108 4.33 12.67 5.83
CA ASN A 108 5.08 13.23 6.95
C ASN A 108 4.80 12.54 8.30
N CYS A 109 4.37 11.27 8.25
CA CYS A 109 4.12 10.44 9.40
C CYS A 109 4.55 8.99 9.10
N GLY A 110 5.02 8.28 10.12
CA GLY A 110 5.31 6.86 9.98
C GLY A 110 4.03 6.04 9.86
N GLN A 111 4.12 4.90 9.17
CA GLN A 111 3.04 3.92 9.05
C GLN A 111 2.38 3.60 10.39
N GLN A 112 3.15 3.49 11.48
CA GLN A 112 2.65 3.19 12.82
C GLN A 112 1.73 4.29 13.36
N ARG A 113 2.01 5.57 13.06
CA ARG A 113 1.16 6.70 13.48
C ARG A 113 -0.16 6.71 12.70
N MET A 114 -0.12 6.32 11.43
CA MET A 114 -1.33 6.17 10.63
C MET A 114 -2.18 5.00 11.15
N GLN A 115 -1.55 3.86 11.45
CA GLN A 115 -2.20 2.67 12.00
C GLN A 115 -2.84 2.92 13.39
N SER A 116 -2.24 3.77 14.22
CA SER A 116 -2.83 4.09 15.52
C SER A 116 -4.05 5.03 15.43
N ASN A 117 -4.36 5.57 14.25
CA ASN A 117 -5.51 6.43 14.05
C ASN A 117 -6.78 5.62 13.75
N LEU A 118 -7.55 5.33 14.80
CA LEU A 118 -8.80 4.56 14.71
C LEU A 118 -9.90 5.18 13.84
N LYS A 119 -9.75 6.45 13.43
CA LYS A 119 -10.70 7.15 12.56
C LYS A 119 -10.43 6.92 11.07
N VAL A 120 -9.26 6.41 10.72
CA VAL A 120 -8.86 6.14 9.34
C VAL A 120 -8.90 4.63 9.14
N GLY A 121 -9.54 4.17 8.07
CA GLY A 121 -9.50 2.77 7.69
C GLY A 121 -8.06 2.34 7.37
N PHE A 122 -7.78 1.06 7.51
CA PHE A 122 -6.49 0.48 7.15
C PHE A 122 -6.74 -0.84 6.45
N GLY A 123 -6.28 -0.92 5.22
CA GLY A 123 -6.60 -2.01 4.32
C GLY A 123 -5.81 -1.91 3.03
N GLY A 124 -5.81 -3.01 2.28
CA GLY A 124 -5.10 -3.13 1.02
C GLY A 124 -5.97 -2.79 -0.18
N VAL A 125 -5.31 -2.69 -1.32
CA VAL A 125 -5.90 -2.75 -2.65
C VAL A 125 -5.03 -3.67 -3.51
N GLY A 126 -5.63 -4.43 -4.44
CA GLY A 126 -4.89 -5.28 -5.36
C GLY A 126 -4.09 -6.37 -4.67
N GLU A 127 -2.80 -6.46 -4.97
CA GLU A 127 -1.87 -7.46 -4.43
C GLU A 127 -1.62 -7.31 -2.93
N SER A 128 -1.85 -6.12 -2.35
CA SER A 128 -1.77 -5.91 -0.90
C SER A 128 -3.00 -6.42 -0.13
N GLY A 129 -4.03 -6.89 -0.83
CA GLY A 129 -5.25 -7.43 -0.26
C GLY A 129 -6.49 -6.58 -0.55
N TYR A 130 -7.63 -6.99 0.01
CA TYR A 130 -8.91 -6.33 -0.14
C TYR A 130 -9.57 -6.11 1.22
N GLY A 131 -10.45 -5.12 1.29
CA GLY A 131 -11.07 -4.67 2.53
C GLY A 131 -10.39 -3.43 3.07
N TYR A 132 -11.15 -2.58 3.73
CA TYR A 132 -10.72 -1.24 4.14
C TYR A 132 -10.48 -1.12 5.64
N SER A 133 -10.92 -2.11 6.42
CA SER A 133 -11.20 -1.84 7.83
C SER A 133 -10.78 -2.97 8.76
N ILE A 134 -9.79 -2.66 9.59
CA ILE A 134 -9.40 -3.51 10.72
C ILE A 134 -9.78 -2.93 12.08
N TRP A 135 -10.13 -1.65 12.16
CA TRP A 135 -10.58 -1.02 13.41
C TRP A 135 -11.59 0.12 13.19
N GLY A 136 -12.15 0.59 14.30
CA GLY A 136 -13.03 1.75 14.35
C GLY A 136 -14.40 1.54 13.69
N LYS A 137 -15.04 2.64 13.28
CA LYS A 137 -16.34 2.61 12.60
C LYS A 137 -16.29 1.83 11.30
N ALA A 138 -15.17 1.93 10.58
CA ALA A 138 -14.98 1.26 9.31
C ALA A 138 -15.09 -0.27 9.51
N ALA A 139 -14.48 -0.82 10.58
CA ALA A 139 -14.60 -2.25 10.89
C ALA A 139 -16.05 -2.63 11.22
N PHE A 140 -16.75 -1.81 12.02
CA PHE A 140 -18.16 -2.04 12.28
C PHE A 140 -19.00 -2.07 10.99
N ASP A 141 -18.76 -1.14 10.08
CA ASP A 141 -19.48 -1.07 8.80
C ASP A 141 -19.21 -2.29 7.90
N ASP A 142 -17.98 -2.83 7.92
CA ASP A 142 -17.56 -3.98 7.11
C ASP A 142 -18.08 -5.31 7.70
N TYR A 143 -18.09 -5.46 9.02
CA TYR A 143 -18.57 -6.67 9.70
C TYR A 143 -20.07 -6.65 10.04
N SER A 144 -20.80 -5.60 9.65
CA SER A 144 -22.24 -5.50 9.86
C SER A 144 -23.02 -5.62 8.56
N HIS A 145 -24.14 -6.34 8.61
CA HIS A 145 -25.10 -6.33 7.51
C HIS A 145 -25.94 -5.04 7.52
N LYS A 146 -25.78 -4.20 6.49
CA LYS A 146 -26.59 -2.98 6.30
C LYS A 146 -27.98 -3.34 5.77
N LYS A 147 -28.88 -3.75 6.68
CA LYS A 147 -30.26 -4.10 6.35
C LYS A 147 -31.06 -2.88 5.92
N ALA A 148 -31.44 -2.81 4.64
CA ALA A 148 -32.38 -1.81 4.15
C ALA A 148 -33.79 -2.11 4.69
N ILE A 149 -34.42 -1.12 5.33
CA ILE A 149 -35.81 -1.20 5.78
C ILE A 149 -36.58 -0.06 5.13
N PHE A 150 -37.55 -0.41 4.30
CA PHE A 150 -38.48 0.53 3.70
C PHE A 150 -39.88 0.32 4.29
N LYS A 151 -40.46 1.37 4.87
CA LYS A 151 -41.85 1.36 5.36
C LYS A 151 -42.68 2.29 4.48
N GLY A 152 -43.31 1.73 3.46
CA GLY A 152 -44.24 2.46 2.59
C GLY A 152 -45.52 2.87 3.31
N LYS A 153 -46.15 3.95 2.86
CA LYS A 153 -47.56 4.27 3.14
C LYS A 153 -48.32 4.12 1.82
N ASN A 154 -49.19 3.11 1.75
CA ASN A 154 -50.06 2.78 0.62
C ASN A 154 -49.35 2.20 -0.63
N PHE A 155 -49.91 1.14 -1.20
CA PHE A 155 -49.42 0.41 -2.39
C PHE A 155 -49.45 1.26 -3.68
N ALA A 156 -50.22 2.36 -3.69
CA ALA A 156 -50.54 3.15 -4.87
C ALA A 156 -49.47 4.18 -5.30
N GLY A 157 -48.31 4.23 -4.62
CA GLY A 157 -47.23 5.19 -4.91
C GLY A 157 -45.94 4.54 -5.40
N CYS A 158 -46.00 3.34 -5.97
CA CYS A 158 -44.81 2.66 -6.46
C CYS A 158 -44.33 3.32 -7.77
N GLU A 159 -43.23 4.07 -7.72
CA GLU A 159 -42.60 4.75 -8.86
C GLU A 159 -42.09 3.78 -9.96
N TRP A 160 -42.30 2.47 -9.81
CA TRP A 160 -42.04 1.45 -10.84
C TRP A 160 -42.67 1.77 -12.20
N GLY A 161 -43.81 2.48 -12.23
CA GLY A 161 -44.48 2.92 -13.46
C GLY A 161 -44.05 4.28 -14.01
N ALA A 162 -43.18 5.01 -13.30
CA ALA A 162 -42.79 6.38 -13.64
C ALA A 162 -41.43 6.49 -14.34
N CYS A 163 -40.74 5.37 -14.62
CA CYS A 163 -39.58 5.39 -15.50
C CYS A 163 -40.05 5.78 -16.92
N PRO A 164 -39.75 7.00 -17.41
CA PRO A 164 -40.12 7.36 -18.77
C PRO A 164 -39.45 6.36 -19.72
N PRO A 165 -40.14 5.90 -20.77
CA PRO A 165 -39.52 5.05 -21.78
C PRO A 165 -38.28 5.76 -22.35
N PRO A 166 -37.22 5.01 -22.74
CA PRO A 166 -36.03 5.62 -23.33
C PRO A 166 -36.42 6.51 -24.52
N PRO A 167 -35.76 7.66 -24.72
CA PRO A 167 -36.14 8.61 -25.75
C PRO A 167 -36.12 7.94 -27.14
N LYS A 168 -37.25 8.01 -27.86
CA LYS A 168 -37.36 7.49 -29.22
C LYS A 168 -36.50 8.36 -30.15
N GLY A 169 -35.30 7.87 -30.46
CA GLY A 169 -34.37 8.57 -31.37
C GLY A 169 -32.97 7.97 -31.51
N ALA A 170 -32.55 7.04 -30.64
CA ALA A 170 -31.28 6.32 -30.80
C ALA A 170 -31.40 5.19 -31.83
N GLY A 171 -31.58 5.55 -33.10
CA GLY A 171 -31.73 4.57 -34.18
C GLY A 171 -32.20 5.19 -35.48
N LYS A 172 -31.35 6.04 -36.08
CA LYS A 172 -31.09 6.19 -37.54
C LYS A 172 -30.35 7.51 -37.79
N GLY A 173 -29.03 7.44 -37.75
CA GLY A 173 -28.09 8.43 -38.27
C GLY A 173 -26.85 7.68 -38.70
N LYS A 174 -26.45 7.88 -39.96
CA LYS A 174 -25.45 7.12 -40.73
C LYS A 174 -24.08 7.02 -40.06
#